data_AF-A0A4Q0ZWG5-F1
#
_entry.id   AF-A0A4Q0ZWG5-F1
#
_cell.length_a   1.000
_cell.length_b   1.000
_cell.length_c   1.000
_cell.angle_alpha   90.00
_cell.angle_beta   90.00
_cell.angle_gamma   90.00
#
_symmetry.space_group_name_H-M   'P 1'
#
loop_
_entity.id
_entity.type
_entity.pdbx_description
1 polymer ?
#
loop_
_entity_poly.entity_id
_entity_poly.type
_entity_poly.pdbx_seq_one_letter_code
_entity_poly.pdbx_strand_id
1 'polypeptide(L)'
;MEKVIEAYTGASSEGKKSRVPAKLDKALTISGVILAIFMMAHMFFVSTILFGEETMYAVTKMFELDFIFDGGLPIIVSVFVGIITAIFIVHAILGIRKFPTSYKTYLKIKEHSKMMKHTDTSFWMFQWISGLIMMFGATIHLYIMFTQPQNIGPYSSAHRVVSENMWLLYMVLLICVELHGSIGLYRAAMKWGWFDGNNPKATRAKMLKAKKILSFFFLALGFITLFAYIKIGIERADQLPMKYHPINSVEIIKK
;
A
#
# COMPACT_ATOMS: atom_id res chain seq x y z
N MET A 1 23.91 30.66 -10.73
CA MET A 1 24.61 31.18 -9.52
C MET A 1 23.78 31.00 -8.25
N GLU A 2 22.45 31.15 -8.29
CA GLU A 2 21.55 31.03 -7.12
C GLU A 2 21.75 29.77 -6.26
N LYS A 3 21.82 28.57 -6.87
CA LYS A 3 22.10 27.32 -6.14
C LYS A 3 23.45 27.29 -5.43
N VAL A 4 24.46 27.98 -5.99
CA VAL A 4 25.79 28.10 -5.37
C VAL A 4 25.70 29.04 -4.17
N ILE A 5 25.00 30.18 -4.31
CA ILE A 5 24.77 31.12 -3.20
C ILE A 5 24.06 30.42 -2.05
N GLU A 6 22.99 29.68 -2.31
CA GLU A 6 22.24 28.94 -1.28
C GLU A 6 23.10 27.87 -0.60
N ALA A 7 23.92 27.14 -1.37
CA ALA A 7 24.77 26.08 -0.83
C ALA A 7 25.84 26.60 0.14
N TYR A 8 26.41 27.78 -0.11
CA TYR A 8 27.49 28.33 0.73
C TYR A 8 27.00 29.31 1.81
N THR A 9 25.87 29.99 1.60
CA THR A 9 25.35 30.99 2.56
C THR A 9 24.15 30.49 3.38
N GLY A 10 23.48 29.42 2.95
CA GLY A 10 22.24 28.94 3.56
C GLY A 10 21.01 29.81 3.26
N ALA A 11 21.13 30.83 2.39
CA ALA A 11 20.07 31.73 1.98
C ALA A 11 20.03 31.91 0.46
N SER A 12 18.86 32.28 -0.08
CA SER A 12 18.73 32.66 -1.49
C SER A 12 19.50 33.95 -1.79
N SER A 13 19.61 34.31 -3.07
CA SER A 13 20.15 35.60 -3.51
C SER A 13 19.43 36.81 -2.90
N GLU A 14 18.19 36.64 -2.44
CA GLU A 14 17.39 37.66 -1.74
C GLU A 14 17.55 37.63 -0.21
N GLY A 15 18.47 36.82 0.33
CA GLY A 15 18.66 36.67 1.78
C GLY A 15 17.54 35.88 2.48
N LYS A 16 16.70 35.14 1.75
CA LYS A 16 15.59 34.37 2.31
C LYS A 16 15.94 32.89 2.48
N LYS A 17 15.29 32.22 3.43
CA LYS A 17 15.40 30.75 3.57
C LYS A 17 14.71 30.03 2.41
N SER A 18 15.30 28.93 1.99
CA SER A 18 14.74 28.04 0.98
C SER A 18 13.36 27.51 1.34
N ARG A 19 12.47 27.44 0.35
CA ARG A 19 11.14 26.81 0.49
C ARG A 19 11.15 25.32 0.16
N VAL A 20 12.28 24.78 -0.30
CA VAL A 20 12.43 23.36 -0.66
C VAL A 20 12.05 22.43 0.50
N PRO A 21 12.49 22.64 1.76
CA PRO A 21 12.09 21.77 2.87
C PRO A 21 10.57 21.67 3.06
N ALA A 22 9.85 22.79 2.94
CA ALA A 22 8.40 22.82 3.05
C ALA A 22 7.72 22.07 1.88
N LYS A 23 8.20 22.26 0.65
CA LYS A 23 7.70 21.53 -0.53
C LYS A 23 7.88 20.02 -0.37
N LEU A 24 9.06 19.58 0.08
CA LEU A 24 9.36 18.16 0.28
C LEU A 24 8.57 17.53 1.42
N ASP A 25 8.24 18.30 2.47
CA ASP A 25 7.41 17.82 3.57
C ASP A 25 5.94 17.68 3.17
N LYS A 26 5.43 18.61 2.35
CA LYS A 26 4.10 18.53 1.73
C LYS A 26 4.01 17.34 0.76
N ALA A 27 5.01 17.15 -0.10
CA ALA A 27 5.06 16.04 -1.05
C ALA A 27 5.10 14.67 -0.35
N LEU A 28 5.80 14.56 0.79
CA LEU A 28 5.84 13.33 1.59
C LEU A 28 4.44 12.98 2.12
N THR A 29 3.69 13.96 2.65
CA THR A 29 2.32 13.69 3.12
C THR A 29 1.37 13.40 1.96
N ILE A 30 1.40 14.16 0.86
CA ILE A 30 0.50 13.94 -0.28
C ILE A 30 0.71 12.53 -0.87
N SER A 31 1.95 12.15 -1.16
CA SER A 31 2.26 10.81 -1.69
C SER A 31 1.80 9.70 -0.73
N GLY A 32 2.00 9.87 0.57
CA GLY A 32 1.56 8.91 1.59
C GLY A 32 0.04 8.77 1.67
N VAL A 33 -0.71 9.88 1.57
CA VAL A 33 -2.18 9.85 1.56
C VAL A 33 -2.70 9.17 0.29
N ILE A 34 -2.12 9.49 -0.88
CA ILE A 34 -2.50 8.84 -2.15
C ILE A 34 -2.29 7.32 -2.06
N LEU A 35 -1.12 6.88 -1.58
CA LEU A 35 -0.83 5.46 -1.41
C LEU A 35 -1.75 4.77 -0.41
N ALA A 36 -2.08 5.43 0.70
CA ALA A 36 -2.98 4.85 1.69
C ALA A 36 -4.42 4.70 1.14
N ILE A 37 -4.93 5.69 0.41
CA ILE A 37 -6.24 5.60 -0.26
C ILE A 37 -6.23 4.50 -1.33
N PHE A 38 -5.15 4.45 -2.13
CA PHE A 38 -4.94 3.36 -3.08
C PHE A 38 -4.99 1.99 -2.39
N MET A 39 -4.32 1.84 -1.25
CA MET A 39 -4.33 0.57 -0.50
C MET A 39 -5.72 0.23 0.03
N MET A 40 -6.50 1.20 0.51
CA MET A 40 -7.89 0.94 0.93
C MET A 40 -8.72 0.40 -0.24
N ALA A 41 -8.63 1.05 -1.42
CA ALA A 41 -9.32 0.61 -2.63
C ALA A 41 -8.84 -0.77 -3.08
N HIS A 42 -7.51 -0.97 -3.12
CA HIS A 42 -6.86 -2.25 -3.45
C HIS A 42 -7.38 -3.40 -2.57
N MET A 43 -7.49 -3.19 -1.25
CA MET A 43 -8.00 -4.23 -0.35
C MET A 43 -9.44 -4.63 -0.68
N PHE A 44 -10.29 -3.67 -1.06
CA PHE A 44 -11.65 -4.00 -1.52
C PHE A 44 -11.64 -4.79 -2.82
N PHE A 45 -10.92 -4.32 -3.84
CA PHE A 45 -10.91 -4.98 -5.15
C PHE A 45 -10.32 -6.40 -5.10
N VAL A 46 -9.20 -6.60 -4.39
CA VAL A 46 -8.58 -7.93 -4.27
C VAL A 46 -9.43 -8.88 -3.42
N SER A 47 -10.24 -8.36 -2.50
CA SER A 47 -11.16 -9.16 -1.68
C SER A 47 -12.44 -9.61 -2.41
N THR A 48 -12.65 -9.18 -3.66
CA THR A 48 -13.83 -9.58 -4.45
C THR A 48 -13.88 -11.10 -4.71
N ILE A 49 -12.75 -11.79 -4.59
CA ILE A 49 -12.66 -13.27 -4.60
C ILE A 49 -13.54 -13.93 -3.53
N LEU A 50 -13.83 -13.23 -2.42
CA LEU A 50 -14.73 -13.72 -1.37
C LEU A 50 -16.18 -13.85 -1.83
N PHE A 51 -16.56 -13.15 -2.91
CA PHE A 51 -17.86 -13.26 -3.56
C PHE A 51 -17.84 -14.23 -4.75
N GLY A 52 -16.78 -15.00 -4.93
CA GLY A 52 -16.63 -15.98 -5.99
C GLY A 52 -15.64 -15.59 -7.09
N GLU A 53 -15.22 -16.60 -7.85
CA GLU A 53 -14.22 -16.49 -8.90
C GLU A 53 -14.69 -15.62 -10.08
N GLU A 54 -15.98 -15.73 -10.44
CA GLU A 54 -16.62 -14.89 -11.46
C GLU A 54 -16.58 -13.41 -11.08
N THR A 55 -16.86 -13.07 -9.82
CA THR A 55 -16.84 -11.68 -9.34
C THR A 55 -15.42 -11.10 -9.44
N MET A 56 -14.40 -11.83 -8.99
CA MET A 56 -13.00 -11.41 -9.11
C MET A 56 -12.59 -11.26 -10.57
N TYR A 57 -13.02 -12.18 -11.44
CA TYR A 57 -12.74 -12.12 -12.87
C TYR A 57 -13.38 -10.89 -13.53
N ALA A 58 -14.66 -10.62 -13.25
CA ALA A 58 -15.36 -9.45 -13.76
C ALA A 58 -14.69 -8.14 -13.33
N VAL A 59 -14.28 -8.03 -12.07
CA VAL A 59 -13.53 -6.87 -11.55
C VAL A 59 -12.18 -6.73 -12.23
N THR A 60 -11.48 -7.84 -12.49
CA THR A 60 -10.23 -7.83 -13.24
C THR A 60 -10.45 -7.28 -14.65
N LYS A 61 -11.47 -7.76 -15.36
CA LYS A 61 -11.82 -7.31 -16.71
C LYS A 61 -12.27 -5.86 -16.77
N MET A 62 -12.95 -5.37 -15.74
CA MET A 62 -13.25 -3.94 -15.59
C MET A 62 -11.97 -3.09 -15.54
N PHE A 63 -10.92 -3.51 -14.81
CA PHE A 63 -9.63 -2.80 -14.78
C PHE A 63 -8.85 -2.87 -16.10
N GLU A 64 -9.08 -3.91 -16.90
CA GLU A 64 -8.56 -4.04 -18.26
C GLU A 64 -9.39 -3.26 -19.29
N LEU A 65 -10.41 -2.50 -18.86
CA LEU A 65 -11.36 -1.75 -19.71
C LEU A 65 -12.10 -2.63 -20.73
N ASP A 66 -12.54 -3.82 -20.31
CA ASP A 66 -13.34 -4.75 -21.14
C ASP A 66 -14.63 -4.11 -21.69
N PHE A 67 -15.19 -3.13 -20.98
CA PHE A 67 -16.35 -2.35 -21.45
C PHE A 67 -16.05 -1.39 -22.61
N ILE A 68 -14.77 -1.23 -23.00
CA ILE A 68 -14.31 -0.43 -24.16
C ILE A 68 -13.62 -1.33 -25.19
N PHE A 69 -12.79 -2.28 -24.73
CA PHE A 69 -11.99 -3.17 -25.56
C PHE A 69 -12.40 -4.62 -25.32
N ASP A 70 -12.90 -5.29 -26.36
CA ASP A 70 -13.33 -6.69 -26.25
C ASP A 70 -12.23 -7.60 -25.69
N GLY A 71 -12.53 -8.30 -24.60
CA GLY A 71 -11.62 -9.18 -23.87
C GLY A 71 -10.67 -8.46 -22.89
N GLY A 72 -10.67 -7.13 -22.85
CA GLY A 72 -9.82 -6.29 -22.01
C GLY A 72 -8.36 -6.22 -22.46
N LEU A 73 -7.69 -5.12 -22.10
CA LEU A 73 -6.27 -4.87 -22.36
C LEU A 73 -5.44 -4.88 -21.05
N PRO A 74 -4.72 -5.98 -20.73
CA PRO A 74 -3.89 -6.07 -19.52
C PRO A 74 -2.83 -4.96 -19.39
N ILE A 75 -2.34 -4.41 -20.52
CA ILE A 75 -1.37 -3.31 -20.53
C ILE A 75 -1.86 -2.05 -19.78
N ILE A 76 -3.18 -1.86 -19.70
CA ILE A 76 -3.78 -0.75 -18.94
C ILE A 76 -3.46 -0.89 -17.45
N VAL A 77 -3.52 -2.11 -16.94
CA VAL A 77 -3.12 -2.42 -15.56
C VAL A 77 -1.62 -2.16 -15.37
N SER A 78 -0.76 -2.53 -16.32
CA SER A 78 0.67 -2.19 -16.25
C SER A 78 0.91 -0.68 -16.17
N VAL A 79 0.24 0.13 -17.00
CA VAL A 79 0.38 1.59 -16.95
C VAL A 79 -0.03 2.14 -15.59
N PHE A 80 -1.18 1.69 -15.08
CA PHE A 80 -1.67 2.08 -13.76
C PHE A 80 -0.69 1.69 -12.63
N VAL A 81 -0.21 0.45 -12.62
CA VAL A 81 0.79 -0.03 -11.65
C VAL A 81 2.10 0.74 -11.79
N GLY A 82 2.51 1.13 -13.00
CA GLY A 82 3.68 1.98 -13.24
C GLY A 82 3.55 3.36 -12.58
N ILE A 83 2.37 3.98 -12.67
CA ILE A 83 2.08 5.26 -11.99
C ILE A 83 2.14 5.09 -10.47
N ILE A 84 1.48 4.06 -9.91
CA ILE A 84 1.52 3.80 -8.47
C ILE A 84 2.95 3.50 -7.99
N THR A 85 3.73 2.77 -8.78
CA THR A 85 5.14 2.48 -8.50
C THR A 85 5.98 3.75 -8.45
N ALA A 86 5.78 4.69 -9.39
CA ALA A 86 6.47 5.98 -9.34
C ALA A 86 6.12 6.78 -8.07
N ILE A 87 4.84 6.79 -7.67
CA ILE A 87 4.41 7.45 -6.42
C ILE A 87 5.02 6.75 -5.19
N PHE A 88 5.07 5.42 -5.17
CA PHE A 88 5.70 4.62 -4.12
C PHE A 88 7.19 4.95 -3.98
N ILE A 89 7.93 5.01 -5.09
CA ILE A 89 9.36 5.37 -5.11
C ILE A 89 9.57 6.79 -4.58
N VAL A 90 8.79 7.76 -5.05
CA VAL A 90 8.85 9.14 -4.55
C VAL A 90 8.56 9.20 -3.05
N HIS A 91 7.53 8.49 -2.59
CA HIS A 91 7.20 8.40 -1.17
C HIS A 91 8.34 7.81 -0.34
N ALA A 92 8.93 6.70 -0.79
CA ALA A 92 10.03 6.02 -0.13
C ALA A 92 11.27 6.92 -0.03
N ILE A 93 11.70 7.56 -1.12
CA ILE A 93 12.84 8.50 -1.13
C ILE A 93 12.61 9.64 -0.14
N LEU A 94 11.40 10.23 -0.15
CA LEU A 94 11.06 11.31 0.77
C LEU A 94 11.00 10.84 2.22
N GLY A 95 10.58 9.60 2.47
CA GLY A 95 10.42 8.98 3.78
C GLY A 95 11.74 8.55 4.43
N ILE A 96 12.70 8.06 3.64
CA ILE A 96 14.04 7.64 4.11
C ILE A 96 14.76 8.77 4.85
N ARG A 97 14.52 10.03 4.48
CA ARG A 97 15.06 11.22 5.17
C ARG A 97 14.66 11.31 6.65
N LYS A 98 13.67 10.53 7.10
CA LYS A 98 13.21 10.47 8.49
C LYS A 98 13.78 9.29 9.27
N PHE A 99 14.56 8.41 8.64
CA PHE A 99 15.11 7.22 9.30
C PHE A 99 16.26 7.58 10.26
N PRO A 100 16.48 6.78 11.32
CA PRO A 100 17.68 6.91 12.15
C PRO A 100 18.92 6.45 11.35
N THR A 101 19.71 7.39 10.85
CA THR A 101 20.83 7.12 9.93
C THR A 101 22.19 6.84 10.59
N SER A 102 22.28 6.88 11.92
CA SER A 102 23.51 6.55 12.66
C SER A 102 23.24 5.60 13.82
N TYR A 103 24.22 4.78 14.19
CA TYR A 103 24.12 3.87 15.35
C TYR A 103 23.73 4.63 16.63
N LYS A 104 24.35 5.79 16.89
CA LYS A 104 24.03 6.63 18.05
C LYS A 104 22.57 7.12 18.03
N THR A 105 22.07 7.56 16.86
CA THR A 105 20.67 7.99 16.70
C THR A 105 19.70 6.83 16.91
N TYR A 106 19.99 5.68 16.30
CA TYR A 106 19.19 4.47 16.44
C TYR A 106 19.10 4.01 17.90
N LEU A 107 20.23 3.91 18.60
CA LEU A 107 20.27 3.52 20.00
C LEU A 107 19.44 4.48 20.87
N LYS A 108 19.64 5.79 20.71
CA LYS A 108 18.90 6.81 21.46
C LYS A 108 17.39 6.70 21.24
N ILE A 109 16.93 6.63 19.98
CA ILE A 109 15.49 6.62 19.71
C ILE A 109 14.82 5.31 20.12
N LYS A 110 15.54 4.18 19.98
CA LYS A 110 15.09 2.87 20.44
C LYS A 110 14.88 2.84 21.95
N GLU A 111 15.89 3.23 22.73
CA GLU A 111 15.81 3.20 24.19
C GLU A 111 14.85 4.26 24.72
N HIS A 112 14.81 5.45 24.11
CA HIS A 112 13.80 6.47 24.45
C HIS A 112 12.37 5.97 24.22
N SER A 113 12.09 5.31 23.08
CA SER A 113 10.77 4.76 22.80
C SER A 113 10.35 3.70 23.83
N LYS A 114 11.28 2.83 24.27
CA LYS A 114 11.00 1.82 25.30
C LYS A 114 10.72 2.45 26.66
N MET A 115 11.49 3.45 27.05
CA MET A 115 11.34 4.15 28.33
C MET A 115 10.02 4.91 28.40
N MET A 116 9.65 5.63 27.33
CA MET A 116 8.44 6.46 27.29
C MET A 116 7.14 5.65 27.34
N LYS A 117 7.14 4.41 26.81
CA LYS A 117 5.93 3.58 26.64
C LYS A 117 4.76 4.34 25.98
N HIS A 118 5.08 5.32 25.12
CA HIS A 118 4.11 6.21 24.51
C HIS A 118 3.64 5.68 23.15
N THR A 119 2.33 5.53 22.99
CA THR A 119 1.72 4.86 21.84
C THR A 119 2.08 5.49 20.49
N ASP A 120 1.99 6.82 20.35
CA ASP A 120 2.28 7.46 19.05
C ASP A 120 3.78 7.42 18.70
N THR A 121 4.65 7.36 19.71
CA THR A 121 6.09 7.15 19.53
C THR A 121 6.35 5.73 19.03
N SER A 122 5.71 4.72 19.65
CA SER A 122 5.79 3.33 19.20
C SER A 122 5.22 3.13 17.79
N PHE A 123 4.15 3.85 17.43
CA PHE A 123 3.62 3.85 16.06
C PHE A 123 4.63 4.38 15.06
N TRP A 124 5.30 5.49 15.36
CA TRP A 124 6.36 6.00 14.49
C TRP A 124 7.54 5.01 14.38
N MET A 125 7.91 4.34 15.48
CA MET A 125 8.92 3.27 15.45
C MET A 125 8.51 2.13 14.52
N PHE A 126 7.23 1.73 14.53
CA PHE A 126 6.72 0.74 13.59
C PHE A 126 6.79 1.25 12.14
N GLN A 127 6.44 2.51 11.87
CA GLN A 127 6.40 3.05 10.51
C GLN A 127 7.73 2.99 9.77
N TRP A 128 8.86 3.33 10.42
CA TRP A 128 10.14 3.29 9.72
C TRP A 128 10.60 1.85 9.46
N ILE A 129 10.32 0.91 10.38
CA ILE A 129 10.62 -0.52 10.21
C ILE A 129 9.76 -1.11 9.09
N SER A 130 8.44 -0.89 9.12
CA SER A 130 7.54 -1.39 8.07
C SER A 130 7.82 -0.73 6.73
N GLY A 131 8.18 0.57 6.72
CA GLY A 131 8.63 1.27 5.52
C GLY A 131 9.85 0.61 4.89
N LEU A 132 10.85 0.24 5.71
CA LEU A 132 12.04 -0.49 5.25
C LEU A 132 11.68 -1.87 4.68
N ILE A 133 10.83 -2.64 5.35
CA ILE A 133 10.38 -3.95 4.85
C ILE A 133 9.65 -3.80 3.51
N MET A 134 8.77 -2.82 3.38
CA MET A 134 8.01 -2.57 2.16
C MET A 134 8.89 -2.11 1.00
N MET A 135 9.99 -1.40 1.23
CA MET A 135 10.92 -1.05 0.15
C MET A 135 11.39 -2.27 -0.65
N PHE A 136 11.53 -3.43 0.00
CA PHE A 136 11.88 -4.67 -0.69
C PHE A 136 10.65 -5.45 -1.12
N GLY A 137 9.75 -5.77 -0.17
CA GLY A 137 8.60 -6.63 -0.45
C GLY A 137 7.61 -6.01 -1.44
N ALA A 138 7.28 -4.72 -1.28
CA ALA A 138 6.30 -4.07 -2.16
C ALA A 138 6.86 -3.88 -3.57
N THR A 139 8.17 -3.66 -3.71
CA THR A 139 8.84 -3.59 -5.02
C THR A 139 8.70 -4.90 -5.79
N ILE A 140 8.88 -6.05 -5.14
CA ILE A 140 8.67 -7.36 -5.78
C ILE A 140 7.22 -7.49 -6.25
N HIS A 141 6.26 -7.20 -5.37
CA HIS A 141 4.84 -7.27 -5.71
C HIS A 141 4.47 -6.35 -6.89
N LEU A 142 4.87 -5.07 -6.83
CA LEU A 142 4.60 -4.07 -7.86
C LEU A 142 5.24 -4.45 -9.20
N TYR A 143 6.46 -4.98 -9.19
CA TYR A 143 7.15 -5.41 -10.40
C TYR A 143 6.43 -6.57 -11.10
N ILE A 144 5.93 -7.55 -10.33
CA ILE A 144 5.16 -8.66 -10.90
C ILE A 144 3.83 -8.16 -11.48
N MET A 145 3.11 -7.28 -10.76
CA MET A 145 1.85 -6.73 -11.26
C MET A 145 2.05 -5.84 -12.51
N PHE A 146 3.22 -5.18 -12.60
CA PHE A 146 3.60 -4.37 -13.76
C PHE A 146 3.95 -5.24 -14.98
N THR A 147 4.72 -6.32 -14.79
CA THR A 147 5.26 -7.14 -15.89
C THR A 147 4.37 -8.30 -16.31
N GLN A 148 3.43 -8.71 -15.45
CA GLN A 148 2.53 -9.83 -15.69
C GLN A 148 1.06 -9.49 -15.40
N PRO A 149 0.52 -8.35 -15.90
CA PRO A 149 -0.88 -7.98 -15.64
C PRO A 149 -1.87 -9.04 -16.13
N GLN A 150 -1.54 -9.77 -17.21
CA GLN A 150 -2.37 -10.82 -17.80
C GLN A 150 -2.53 -12.06 -16.90
N ASN A 151 -1.76 -12.13 -15.81
CA ASN A 151 -1.80 -13.18 -14.79
C ASN A 151 -2.51 -12.72 -13.51
N ILE A 152 -3.35 -11.69 -13.60
CA ILE A 152 -4.29 -11.27 -12.56
C ILE A 152 -5.64 -11.92 -12.85
N GLY A 153 -6.21 -12.55 -11.83
CA GLY A 153 -7.48 -13.27 -11.90
C GLY A 153 -7.57 -14.31 -10.78
N PRO A 154 -8.70 -14.99 -10.61
CA PRO A 154 -8.90 -15.90 -9.48
C PRO A 154 -7.86 -17.03 -9.48
N TYR A 155 -7.64 -17.71 -10.61
CA TYR A 155 -6.71 -18.84 -10.70
C TYR A 155 -5.24 -18.41 -10.79
N SER A 156 -4.91 -17.48 -11.68
CA SER A 156 -3.51 -17.05 -11.85
C SER A 156 -2.96 -16.37 -10.60
N SER A 157 -3.79 -15.62 -9.85
CA SER A 157 -3.38 -15.08 -8.55
C SER A 157 -3.24 -16.18 -7.50
N ALA A 158 -4.15 -17.15 -7.42
CA ALA A 158 -4.04 -18.27 -6.48
C ALA A 158 -2.80 -19.14 -6.73
N HIS A 159 -2.49 -19.42 -8.00
CA HIS A 159 -1.27 -20.12 -8.41
C HIS A 159 -0.02 -19.39 -7.94
N ARG A 160 0.07 -18.09 -8.18
CA ARG A 160 1.18 -17.25 -7.69
C ARG A 160 1.29 -17.27 -6.16
N VAL A 161 0.17 -17.20 -5.44
CA VAL A 161 0.15 -17.24 -3.98
C VAL A 161 0.76 -18.54 -3.44
N VAL A 162 0.39 -19.70 -4.01
CA VAL A 162 0.79 -21.01 -3.50
C VAL A 162 2.02 -21.57 -4.23
N SER A 163 1.89 -21.86 -5.51
CA SER A 163 2.91 -22.53 -6.33
C SER A 163 4.18 -21.68 -6.53
N GLU A 164 4.04 -20.35 -6.59
CA GLU A 164 5.20 -19.43 -6.66
C GLU A 164 5.62 -18.90 -5.28
N ASN A 165 5.09 -19.47 -4.19
CA ASN A 165 5.46 -19.16 -2.80
C ASN A 165 5.25 -17.70 -2.36
N MET A 166 4.38 -16.94 -3.04
CA MET A 166 4.15 -15.52 -2.70
C MET A 166 3.34 -15.30 -1.42
N TRP A 167 2.70 -16.34 -0.87
CA TRP A 167 1.88 -16.24 0.35
C TRP A 167 2.63 -15.63 1.53
N LEU A 168 3.91 -15.99 1.74
CA LEU A 168 4.71 -15.49 2.87
C LEU A 168 5.00 -14.00 2.70
N LEU A 169 5.37 -13.60 1.49
CA LEU A 169 5.60 -12.20 1.14
C LEU A 169 4.31 -11.39 1.32
N TYR A 170 3.16 -11.89 0.84
CA TYR A 170 1.87 -11.21 0.99
C TYR A 170 1.40 -11.11 2.43
N MET A 171 1.66 -12.13 3.26
CA MET A 171 1.34 -12.08 4.70
C MET A 171 2.12 -10.97 5.41
N VAL A 172 3.45 -10.90 5.17
CA VAL A 172 4.30 -9.86 5.77
C VAL A 172 3.91 -8.48 5.24
N LEU A 173 3.68 -8.35 3.92
CA LEU A 173 3.24 -7.10 3.32
C LEU A 173 1.89 -6.65 3.84
N LEU A 174 0.91 -7.54 4.00
CA LEU A 174 -0.41 -7.23 4.54
C LEU A 174 -0.29 -6.52 5.89
N ILE A 175 0.47 -7.11 6.83
CA ILE A 175 0.68 -6.53 8.16
C ILE A 175 1.40 -5.18 8.05
N CYS A 176 2.47 -5.12 7.25
CA CYS A 176 3.29 -3.92 7.13
C CYS A 176 2.51 -2.77 6.51
N VAL A 177 1.88 -2.99 5.35
CA VAL A 177 1.22 -1.94 4.57
C VAL A 177 -0.03 -1.42 5.25
N GLU A 178 -0.83 -2.30 5.85
CA GLU A 178 -2.07 -1.90 6.51
C GLU A 178 -1.77 -1.03 7.74
N LEU A 179 -0.89 -1.50 8.62
CA LEU A 179 -0.51 -0.74 9.80
C LEU A 179 0.29 0.52 9.43
N HIS A 180 1.17 0.47 8.43
CA HIS A 180 1.91 1.64 7.99
C HIS A 180 0.97 2.71 7.41
N GLY A 181 0.04 2.31 6.55
CA GLY A 181 -0.94 3.18 5.90
C GLY A 181 -1.90 3.80 6.90
N SER A 182 -2.51 3.00 7.79
CA SER A 182 -3.45 3.51 8.78
C SER A 182 -2.79 4.46 9.78
N ILE A 183 -1.59 4.11 10.29
CA ILE A 183 -0.80 5.00 11.15
C ILE A 183 -0.41 6.26 10.37
N GLY A 184 -0.04 6.13 9.10
CA GLY A 184 0.29 7.23 8.20
C GLY A 184 -0.85 8.22 8.05
N LEU A 185 -2.06 7.75 7.76
CA LEU A 185 -3.27 8.57 7.66
C LEU A 185 -3.61 9.26 8.98
N TYR A 186 -3.61 8.53 10.09
CA TYR A 186 -3.81 9.11 11.42
C TYR A 186 -2.82 10.23 11.70
N ARG A 187 -1.52 9.98 11.49
CA ARG A 187 -0.48 10.98 11.74
C ARG A 187 -0.53 12.14 10.75
N ALA A 188 -0.93 11.93 9.50
CA ALA A 188 -1.14 13.00 8.54
C ALA A 188 -2.26 13.95 9.00
N ALA A 189 -3.39 13.39 9.42
CA ALA A 189 -4.51 14.16 9.97
C ALA A 189 -4.08 14.99 11.19
N MET A 190 -3.33 14.40 12.13
CA MET A 190 -2.83 15.10 13.32
C MET A 190 -1.73 16.11 13.01
N LYS A 191 -0.86 15.83 12.03
CA LYS A 191 0.25 16.71 11.66
C LYS A 191 -0.25 18.01 11.03
N TRP A 192 -1.30 17.92 10.22
CA TRP A 192 -1.83 19.06 9.48
C TRP A 192 -3.09 19.66 10.11
N GLY A 193 -3.58 19.10 11.21
CA GLY A 193 -4.74 19.60 11.95
C GLY A 193 -6.02 19.65 11.11
N TRP A 194 -6.16 18.81 10.08
CA TRP A 194 -7.26 18.89 9.10
C TRP A 194 -8.66 18.81 9.72
N PHE A 195 -8.77 18.20 10.90
CA PHE A 195 -10.05 17.93 11.57
C PHE A 195 -10.09 18.46 13.02
N ASP A 196 -9.14 19.30 13.41
CA ASP A 196 -8.94 19.69 14.82
C ASP A 196 -10.16 20.40 15.42
N GLY A 197 -10.80 21.28 14.64
CA GLY A 197 -11.99 22.03 15.05
C GLY A 197 -11.79 22.75 16.39
N ASN A 198 -12.86 22.85 17.18
CA ASN A 198 -12.83 23.55 18.46
C ASN A 198 -12.24 22.71 19.62
N ASN A 199 -12.08 21.39 19.45
CA ASN A 199 -11.52 20.51 20.48
C ASN A 199 -10.57 19.45 19.88
N PRO A 200 -9.31 19.83 19.62
CA PRO A 200 -8.32 18.95 18.98
C PRO A 200 -8.04 17.67 19.77
N LYS A 201 -8.15 17.71 21.11
CA LYS A 201 -7.95 16.52 21.97
C LYS A 201 -9.05 15.48 21.73
N ALA A 202 -10.31 15.93 21.64
CA ALA A 202 -11.44 15.05 21.32
C ALA A 202 -11.32 14.49 19.90
N THR A 203 -10.93 15.32 18.92
CA THR A 203 -10.65 14.88 17.55
C THR A 203 -9.57 13.80 17.53
N ARG A 204 -8.44 14.01 18.20
CA ARG A 204 -7.35 13.02 18.27
C ARG A 204 -7.84 11.68 18.81
N ALA A 205 -8.62 11.67 19.89
CA ALA A 205 -9.17 10.44 20.47
C ALA A 205 -10.08 9.69 19.48
N LYS A 206 -10.95 10.42 18.76
CA LYS A 206 -11.80 9.85 17.70
C LYS A 206 -10.97 9.27 16.55
N MET A 207 -9.96 10.00 16.07
CA MET A 207 -9.09 9.56 14.98
C MET A 207 -8.27 8.34 15.36
N LEU A 208 -7.79 8.26 16.60
CA LEU A 208 -7.11 7.07 17.10
C LEU A 208 -8.04 5.86 17.13
N LYS A 209 -9.31 6.02 17.53
CA LYS A 209 -10.32 4.96 17.48
C LYS A 209 -10.61 4.54 16.04
N ALA A 210 -10.84 5.50 15.15
CA ALA A 210 -11.09 5.24 13.72
C ALA A 210 -9.93 4.45 13.09
N LYS A 211 -8.68 4.85 13.34
CA LYS A 211 -7.48 4.13 12.91
C LYS A 211 -7.45 2.68 13.38
N LYS A 212 -7.81 2.42 14.64
CA LYS A 212 -7.85 1.05 15.20
C LYS A 212 -8.91 0.20 14.51
N ILE A 213 -10.11 0.75 14.30
CA ILE A 213 -11.20 0.07 13.60
C ILE A 213 -10.79 -0.25 12.16
N LEU A 214 -10.22 0.73 11.45
CA LEU A 214 -9.77 0.59 10.08
C LEU A 214 -8.75 -0.54 9.93
N SER A 215 -7.73 -0.55 10.79
CA SER A 215 -6.71 -1.61 10.77
C SER A 215 -7.23 -2.98 11.14
N PHE A 216 -8.12 -3.07 12.12
CA PHE A 216 -8.72 -4.36 12.45
C PHE A 216 -9.53 -4.89 11.25
N PHE A 217 -10.35 -4.03 10.65
CA PHE A 217 -11.18 -4.38 9.50
C PHE A 217 -10.35 -4.86 8.31
N PHE A 218 -9.37 -4.08 7.85
CA PHE A 218 -8.57 -4.44 6.67
C PHE A 218 -7.60 -5.59 6.92
N LEU A 219 -7.06 -5.75 8.14
CA LEU A 219 -6.28 -6.94 8.47
C LEU A 219 -7.16 -8.18 8.41
N ALA A 220 -8.34 -8.16 9.05
CA ALA A 220 -9.26 -9.30 9.02
C ALA A 220 -9.68 -9.64 7.59
N LEU A 221 -10.12 -8.64 6.81
CA LEU A 221 -10.47 -8.79 5.40
C LEU A 221 -9.30 -9.36 4.58
N GLY A 222 -8.11 -8.82 4.79
CA GLY A 222 -6.90 -9.23 4.06
C GLY A 222 -6.47 -10.66 4.37
N PHE A 223 -6.54 -11.09 5.63
CA PHE A 223 -6.24 -12.47 6.00
C PHE A 223 -7.27 -13.44 5.43
N ILE A 224 -8.56 -13.13 5.55
CA ILE A 224 -9.63 -13.97 4.97
C ILE A 224 -9.46 -14.07 3.45
N THR A 225 -9.14 -12.96 2.78
CA THR A 225 -8.85 -12.91 1.34
C THR A 225 -7.63 -13.75 0.96
N LEU A 226 -6.53 -13.63 1.72
CA LEU A 226 -5.32 -14.42 1.48
C LEU A 226 -5.58 -15.92 1.65
N PHE A 227 -6.36 -16.31 2.68
CA PHE A 227 -6.77 -17.70 2.87
C PHE A 227 -7.64 -18.21 1.72
N ALA A 228 -8.52 -17.39 1.14
CA ALA A 228 -9.29 -17.77 -0.04
C ALA A 228 -8.35 -18.09 -1.23
N TYR A 229 -7.36 -17.25 -1.51
CA TYR A 229 -6.38 -17.54 -2.56
C TYR A 229 -5.52 -18.77 -2.26
N ILE A 230 -5.11 -18.98 -1.01
CA ILE A 230 -4.36 -20.18 -0.60
C ILE A 230 -5.21 -21.42 -0.82
N LYS A 231 -6.48 -21.41 -0.41
CA LYS A 231 -7.41 -22.53 -0.60
C LYS A 231 -7.54 -22.90 -2.08
N ILE A 232 -7.86 -21.93 -2.93
CA ILE A 232 -7.99 -22.14 -4.38
C ILE A 232 -6.67 -22.65 -4.98
N GLY A 233 -5.53 -22.12 -4.52
CA GLY A 233 -4.22 -22.52 -5.00
C GLY A 233 -3.84 -23.96 -4.61
N ILE A 234 -4.22 -24.41 -3.41
CA ILE A 234 -4.02 -25.80 -2.96
C ILE A 234 -4.94 -26.75 -3.72
N GLU A 235 -6.23 -26.42 -3.86
CA GLU A 235 -7.21 -27.25 -4.59
C GLU A 235 -6.84 -27.45 -6.06
N ARG A 236 -6.01 -26.55 -6.61
CA ARG A 236 -5.56 -26.56 -8.01
C ARG A 236 -4.07 -26.84 -8.16
N ALA A 237 -3.37 -27.27 -7.11
CA ALA A 237 -1.92 -27.44 -7.13
C ALA A 237 -1.42 -28.43 -8.19
N ASP A 238 -2.20 -29.49 -8.45
CA ASP A 238 -1.88 -30.53 -9.44
C ASP A 238 -2.25 -30.15 -10.88
N GLN A 239 -2.87 -28.99 -11.08
CA GLN A 239 -3.28 -28.50 -12.40
C GLN A 239 -2.21 -27.58 -12.99
N LEU A 240 -2.02 -27.65 -14.32
CA LEU A 240 -1.22 -26.65 -15.03
C LEU A 240 -1.80 -25.24 -14.78
N PRO A 241 -0.96 -24.19 -14.76
CA PRO A 241 -1.45 -22.82 -14.61
C PRO A 241 -2.40 -22.49 -15.76
N MET A 242 -3.69 -22.37 -15.45
CA MET A 242 -4.75 -22.05 -16.40
C MET A 242 -5.40 -20.72 -16.04
N LYS A 243 -5.80 -19.96 -17.07
CA LYS A 243 -6.62 -18.77 -16.89
C LYS A 243 -8.04 -19.19 -16.50
N TYR A 244 -8.73 -18.29 -15.81
CA TYR A 244 -10.14 -18.47 -15.50
C TYR A 244 -10.97 -18.36 -16.77
N HIS A 245 -11.87 -19.32 -16.97
CA HIS A 245 -12.89 -19.28 -18.01
C HIS A 245 -14.26 -19.26 -17.30
N PRO A 246 -15.08 -18.22 -17.50
CA PRO A 246 -16.40 -18.17 -16.89
C PRO A 246 -17.25 -19.35 -17.36
N ILE A 247 -18.07 -19.89 -16.46
CA ILE A 247 -18.98 -20.98 -16.80
C ILE A 247 -20.10 -20.37 -17.64
N ASN A 248 -20.23 -20.79 -18.90
CA ASN A 248 -21.31 -20.32 -19.76
C ASN A 248 -22.66 -20.73 -19.17
N SER A 249 -23.45 -19.76 -18.70
CA SER A 249 -24.83 -19.95 -18.21
C SER A 249 -25.78 -20.55 -19.25
N VAL A 250 -25.38 -20.58 -20.52
CA VAL A 250 -26.13 -21.20 -21.63
C VAL A 250 -26.15 -22.73 -21.56
N GLU A 251 -25.18 -23.39 -20.94
CA GLU A 251 -25.16 -24.87 -20.85
C GLU A 251 -26.10 -25.42 -19.76
N ILE A 252 -26.51 -24.61 -18.79
CA ILE A 252 -27.40 -25.05 -17.71
C ILE A 252 -28.86 -25.17 -18.20
N ILE A 253 -29.25 -24.45 -19.25
CA ILE A 253 -30.62 -24.49 -19.82
C ILE A 253 -30.78 -25.65 -20.84
N LYS A 254 -29.69 -26.38 -21.15
CA LYS A 254 -29.70 -27.52 -22.09
C LYS A 254 -29.65 -28.90 -21.41
N LYS A 255 -29.85 -28.97 -20.09
CA LYS A 255 -30.01 -30.24 -19.36
C LYS A 255 -31.40 -30.37 -18.77
#